data_AF-E3NYH2-F1
#
_entry.id   AF-E3NYH2-F1
#
_cell.length_a   1.000
_cell.length_b   1.000
_cell.length_c   1.000
_cell.angle_alpha   90.00
_cell.angle_beta   90.00
_cell.angle_gamma   90.00
#
_symmetry.space_group_name_H-M   'P 1'
#
loop_
_entity.id
_entity.type
_entity.pdbx_description
1 polymer ?
#
loop_
_entity_poly.entity_id
_entity_poly.type
_entity_poly.pdbx_seq_one_letter_code
_entity_poly.pdbx_strand_id
1 'polypeptide(L)' 'ITAATCPATNYSEFFSNQCPNAYSYAYDDKRGTFTCSGGPNYAINFCP' A
#
# COMPACT_ATOMS: atom_id res chain seq x y z
N ILE A 1 -5.14 -16.33 9.56
CA ILE A 1 -5.85 -15.24 8.83
C ILE A 1 -5.22 -15.17 7.45
N THR A 2 -6.03 -15.22 6.40
CA THR A 2 -5.60 -15.11 4.98
C THR A 2 -6.25 -13.89 4.32
N ALA A 3 -5.74 -13.46 3.17
CA ALA A 3 -6.32 -12.34 2.41
C ALA A 3 -7.82 -12.55 2.10
N ALA A 4 -8.23 -13.81 1.87
CA ALA A 4 -9.64 -14.16 1.63
C ALA A 4 -10.54 -13.95 2.87
N THR A 5 -9.97 -14.00 4.08
CA THR A 5 -10.69 -13.82 5.34
C THR A 5 -10.60 -12.39 5.90
N CYS A 6 -9.90 -11.49 5.22
CA CYS A 6 -9.68 -10.11 5.65
C CYS A 6 -9.86 -9.16 4.47
N PRO A 7 -11.12 -8.89 4.05
CA PRO A 7 -11.40 -7.94 2.98
C PRO A 7 -11.14 -6.51 3.43
N ALA A 8 -11.04 -5.60 2.45
CA ALA A 8 -11.05 -4.17 2.71
C ALA A 8 -12.32 -3.77 3.48
N THR A 9 -12.15 -2.88 4.43
CA THR A 9 -13.22 -2.24 5.19
C THR A 9 -13.40 -0.79 4.73
N ASN A 10 -14.51 -0.15 5.10
CA ASN A 10 -14.73 1.27 4.79
C ASN A 10 -13.59 2.17 5.33
N TYR A 11 -13.00 1.81 6.49
CA TYR A 11 -11.85 2.51 7.04
C TYR A 11 -10.59 2.38 6.18
N SER A 12 -10.28 1.18 5.69
CA SER A 12 -9.12 0.99 4.81
C SER A 12 -9.35 1.65 3.44
N GLU A 13 -10.58 1.61 2.91
CA GLU A 13 -10.90 2.29 1.64
C GLU A 13 -10.72 3.81 1.73
N PHE A 14 -11.01 4.42 2.87
CA PHE A 14 -10.73 5.84 3.10
C PHE A 14 -9.24 6.16 2.86
N PHE A 15 -8.33 5.40 3.47
CA PHE A 15 -6.89 5.58 3.29
C PHE A 15 -6.43 5.24 1.87
N SER A 16 -6.99 4.18 1.27
CA SER A 16 -6.70 3.79 -0.12
C SER A 16 -7.10 4.90 -1.12
N ASN A 17 -8.17 5.64 -0.85
CA ASN A 17 -8.62 6.73 -1.72
C ASN A 17 -7.77 7.99 -1.59
N GLN A 18 -7.23 8.29 -0.39
CA GLN A 18 -6.34 9.44 -0.19
C GLN A 18 -4.91 9.15 -0.68
N CYS A 19 -4.42 7.94 -0.45
CA CYS A 19 -3.09 7.50 -0.83
C CYS A 19 -3.17 6.16 -1.60
N PRO A 20 -3.53 6.18 -2.90
CA PRO A 20 -3.76 4.96 -3.69
C PRO A 20 -2.50 4.13 -3.93
N ASN A 21 -1.33 4.74 -3.74
CA ASN A 21 -0.02 4.12 -3.90
C ASN A 21 0.59 3.71 -2.55
N ALA A 22 -0.24 3.49 -1.52
CA ALA A 22 0.21 3.07 -0.20
C ALA A 22 -0.65 1.89 0.28
N TYR A 23 -0.09 1.09 1.19
CA TYR A 23 -0.85 0.04 1.86
C TYR A 23 -1.90 0.66 2.78
N SER A 24 -3.17 0.33 2.55
CA SER A 24 -4.27 0.77 3.41
C SER A 24 -4.73 -0.27 4.44
N TYR A 25 -4.41 -1.55 4.22
CA TYR A 25 -4.64 -2.66 5.14
C TYR A 25 -3.62 -3.79 4.90
N ALA A 26 -3.60 -4.77 5.81
CA ALA A 26 -2.57 -5.81 5.86
C ALA A 26 -2.47 -6.71 4.61
N TYR A 27 -3.48 -6.75 3.75
CA TYR A 27 -3.48 -7.56 2.53
C TYR A 27 -3.70 -6.70 1.27
N ASP A 28 -3.34 -5.42 1.30
CA ASP A 28 -3.41 -4.49 0.16
C ASP A 28 -2.24 -4.66 -0.84
N ASP A 29 -1.91 -5.92 -1.15
CA ASP A 29 -0.71 -6.28 -1.93
C ASP A 29 -0.78 -5.82 -3.39
N LYS A 30 -1.98 -5.58 -3.92
CA LYS A 30 -2.17 -5.19 -5.33
C LYS A 30 -1.82 -3.73 -5.61
N ARG A 31 -1.86 -2.86 -4.60
CA ARG A 31 -1.65 -1.42 -4.74
C ARG A 31 -0.42 -0.90 -4.01
N GLY A 32 -0.05 -1.52 -2.88
CA GLY A 32 1.11 -1.09 -2.08
C GLY A 32 2.46 -1.68 -2.50
N THR A 33 2.49 -2.70 -3.35
CA THR A 33 3.74 -3.40 -3.69
C THR A 33 4.50 -2.69 -4.80
N PHE A 34 5.63 -2.07 -4.45
CA PHE A 34 6.55 -1.43 -5.40
C PHE A 34 7.91 -2.12 -5.37
N THR A 35 8.38 -2.56 -6.53
CA THR A 35 9.71 -3.16 -6.68
C THR A 35 10.46 -2.47 -7.81
N CYS A 36 11.77 -2.31 -7.63
CA CYS A 36 12.66 -1.71 -8.62
C CYS A 36 13.95 -2.52 -8.71
N SER A 37 14.26 -3.02 -9.91
CA SER A 37 15.41 -3.89 -10.19
C SER A 37 16.66 -3.07 -10.55
N GLY A 38 17.85 -3.65 -10.33
CA GLY A 38 19.12 -3.07 -10.81
C GLY A 38 19.87 -2.20 -9.80
N GLY A 39 19.68 -2.41 -8.49
CA GLY A 39 20.38 -1.66 -7.45
C GLY A 39 20.02 -0.17 -7.38
N PRO A 40 18.72 0.18 -7.33
CA PRO A 40 18.29 1.58 -7.30
C PRO A 40 18.65 2.26 -5.97
N ASN A 41 18.78 3.58 -6.04
CA ASN A 41 18.82 4.44 -4.86
C ASN A 41 17.41 4.96 -4.57
N TYR A 42 17.09 5.18 -3.29
CA TYR A 42 15.78 5.65 -2.83
C TYR A 42 15.91 6.94 -2.05
N ALA A 43 14.99 7.88 -2.27
CA ALA A 43 14.85 9.10 -1.47
C ALA A 43 13.53 9.04 -0.69
N ILE A 44 13.58 9.32 0.61
CA ILE A 44 12.42 9.34 1.50
C ILE A 44 12.17 10.80 1.90
N ASN A 45 11.02 11.34 1.51
CA ASN A 45 10.64 12.72 1.76
C ASN A 45 9.44 12.79 2.70
N PHE A 46 9.49 13.67 3.69
CA PHE A 46 8.37 13.99 4.57
C PHE A 46 7.70 15.28 4.08
N CYS A 47 6.38 15.27 3.95
CA CYS A 47 5.60 16.35 3.30
C CYS A 47 6.09 16.66 1.87
N PRO A 48 5.99 15.68 0.94
CA PRO A 48 6.31 15.88 -0.47
C PRO A 48 5.36 16.86 -1.17
#